data_AF-A0A0L0NBY2-F1
#
_entry.id   AF-A0A0L0NBY2-F1
#
_cell.length_a   1.000
_cell.length_b   1.000
_cell.length_c   1.000
_cell.angle_alpha   90.00
_cell.angle_beta   90.00
_cell.angle_gamma   90.00
#
_symmetry.space_group_name_H-M   'P 1'
#
loop_
_entity.id
_entity.type
_entity.pdbx_description
1 polymer ?
#
loop_
_entity_poly.entity_id
_entity_poly.type
_entity_poly.pdbx_seq_one_letter_code
_entity_poly.pdbx_strand_id
1 'polypeptide(L)'
;MLVHLLAVPVRPQTPPSIPAGSRNGRRGTQTATGDSPQDISTGGQAERKVDGEALAGSSRHHKRPKLHGGNDALTFSHLPSDVHRLVFDHIEFIEDVVCLGLASRHLWAFARLHIHAYYMSFLGRWAGENIVCVGEDVERGDYPPGMFSAEELDTLQQTTTNAYFDDDCIKYTMCNQPITLYHFALPSISDMEKVELEKESLRIYSHCENRAKLEDPAFMARRSEIAVRYSTYLPRDQLWILRNLTTKEFVRSEAIAVKPRYIHGPDIQVLGFGEGVLSRICWSTSSSTGLHHTTNISRGVWAGHRFDITTLARHEDDTKGVGWTDVSDEVAREIADIWECEYGAHIRDELWYWYQRRPNRGYFDTIPP
;
A
#
# COMPACT_ATOMS: atom_id res chain seq x y z
N MET A 1 -6.74 -4.95 -5.57
CA MET A 1 -5.52 -5.24 -6.36
C MET A 1 -5.31 -4.22 -7.46
N LEU A 2 -6.16 -4.13 -8.49
CA LEU A 2 -6.00 -3.13 -9.57
C LEU A 2 -5.96 -1.69 -9.04
N VAL A 3 -6.84 -1.36 -8.07
CA VAL A 3 -6.86 -0.04 -7.41
C VAL A 3 -5.48 0.33 -6.85
N HIS A 4 -4.80 -0.58 -6.14
CA HIS A 4 -3.49 -0.31 -5.54
C HIS A 4 -2.36 -0.13 -6.57
N LEU A 5 -2.51 -0.76 -7.75
CA LEU A 5 -1.58 -0.59 -8.87
C LEU A 5 -1.75 0.75 -9.59
N LEU A 6 -2.93 1.38 -9.49
CA LEU A 6 -3.22 2.67 -10.14
C LEU A 6 -3.21 3.86 -9.19
N ALA A 7 -3.40 3.63 -7.90
CA ALA A 7 -3.50 4.69 -6.90
C ALA A 7 -2.15 5.36 -6.64
N VAL A 8 -2.09 6.66 -6.95
CA VAL A 8 -0.92 7.50 -6.71
C VAL A 8 -0.84 7.85 -5.22
N PRO A 9 0.18 7.38 -4.49
CA PRO A 9 0.21 7.51 -3.04
C PRO A 9 0.31 8.98 -2.57
N VAL A 10 -0.25 9.22 -1.39
CA VAL A 10 -0.14 10.50 -0.67
C VAL A 10 0.96 10.39 0.37
N ARG A 11 1.86 11.38 0.41
CA ARG A 11 2.85 11.45 1.49
C ARG A 11 2.12 11.70 2.80
N PRO A 12 2.34 10.87 3.84
CA PRO A 12 1.74 11.11 5.15
C PRO A 12 2.18 12.49 5.67
N GLN A 13 1.22 13.30 6.11
CA GLN A 13 1.51 14.56 6.79
C GLN A 13 2.21 14.23 8.11
N THR A 14 3.29 14.95 8.42
CA THR A 14 4.00 14.74 9.69
C THR A 14 3.08 15.21 10.83
N PRO A 15 2.82 14.42 11.88
CA PRO A 15 2.13 14.96 13.04
C PRO A 15 2.99 16.10 13.59
N PRO A 16 2.39 17.26 13.92
CA PRO A 16 3.15 18.38 14.47
C PRO A 16 3.87 17.90 15.74
N SER A 17 5.19 18.07 15.75
CA SER A 17 5.99 17.87 16.95
C SER A 17 5.44 18.77 18.05
N ILE A 18 4.82 18.18 19.06
CA ILE A 18 4.36 18.91 20.25
C ILE A 18 5.58 19.65 20.80
N PRO A 19 5.60 20.99 20.84
CA PRO A 19 6.67 21.72 21.51
C PRO A 19 6.66 21.28 22.96
N ALA A 20 7.83 20.94 23.50
CA ALA A 20 7.99 20.62 24.91
C ALA A 20 7.43 21.78 25.75
N GLY A 21 6.20 21.62 26.24
CA GLY A 21 5.51 22.60 27.04
C GLY A 21 6.32 22.87 28.30
N SER A 22 6.80 24.10 28.41
CA SER A 22 7.40 24.69 29.60
C SER A 22 6.57 24.33 30.84
N ARG A 23 7.15 23.47 31.68
CA ARG A 23 6.58 23.06 32.95
C ARG A 23 6.73 24.22 33.93
N ASN A 24 5.79 25.16 33.89
CA ASN A 24 5.63 26.17 34.94
C ASN A 24 4.18 26.65 35.02
N GLY A 25 3.51 26.35 36.14
CA GLY A 25 2.16 26.84 36.43
C GLY A 25 1.46 26.12 37.57
N ARG A 26 1.72 26.56 38.81
CA ARG A 26 0.97 26.22 40.03
C ARG A 26 -0.46 26.77 39.99
N ARG A 27 -1.43 25.97 40.46
CA ARG A 27 -2.55 26.24 41.40
C ARG A 27 -3.53 25.06 41.29
N GLY A 28 -4.28 24.61 42.29
CA GLY A 28 -4.65 25.12 43.60
C GLY A 28 -5.72 24.17 44.17
N THR A 29 -5.96 24.29 45.46
CA THR A 29 -6.49 23.31 46.41
C THR A 29 -8.02 23.17 46.49
N GLN A 30 -8.49 22.07 47.11
CA GLN A 30 -9.78 21.78 47.78
C GLN A 30 -10.93 21.28 46.87
N THR A 31 -11.78 20.30 47.23
CA THR A 31 -12.46 19.98 48.50
C THR A 31 -12.76 18.49 48.72
N ALA A 32 -12.99 18.12 49.98
CA ALA A 32 -13.29 16.80 50.55
C ALA A 32 -14.76 16.37 50.44
N THR A 33 -15.03 15.05 50.59
CA THR A 33 -15.96 14.40 51.57
C THR A 33 -16.06 12.89 51.24
N GLY A 34 -15.61 12.00 52.15
CA GLY A 34 -16.44 10.99 52.86
C GLY A 34 -16.42 9.65 52.12
N ASP A 35 -16.32 8.45 52.69
CA ASP A 35 -16.34 7.95 54.07
C ASP A 35 -15.64 6.58 54.03
N SER A 36 -15.04 6.15 55.13
CA SER A 36 -14.48 4.80 55.31
C SER A 36 -15.53 3.89 55.98
N PRO A 37 -15.40 2.57 55.89
CA PRO A 37 -14.96 1.87 57.09
C PRO A 37 -13.89 0.81 56.86
N GLN A 38 -13.16 0.60 57.95
CA GLN A 38 -12.08 -0.34 58.20
C GLN A 38 -12.53 -1.80 58.05
N ASP A 39 -11.58 -2.67 57.70
CA ASP A 39 -11.50 -3.95 58.40
C ASP A 39 -10.05 -4.41 58.59
N ILE A 40 -9.83 -4.99 59.77
CA ILE A 40 -8.57 -5.33 60.41
C ILE A 40 -8.22 -6.78 60.09
N SER A 41 -6.96 -7.08 59.73
CA SER A 41 -6.31 -8.30 60.25
C SER A 41 -4.78 -8.25 60.13
N THR A 42 -4.16 -8.34 61.30
CA THR A 42 -2.87 -8.94 61.69
C THR A 42 -2.26 -9.96 60.70
N GLY A 43 -0.96 -10.14 60.53
CA GLY A 43 0.25 -9.76 61.27
C GLY A 43 1.40 -10.69 60.82
N GLY A 44 2.65 -10.34 61.13
CA GLY A 44 3.78 -11.27 61.07
C GLY A 44 5.01 -10.77 60.29
N GLN A 45 5.85 -9.97 60.95
CA GLN A 45 7.26 -9.85 60.62
C GLN A 45 8.01 -11.12 61.07
N ALA A 46 9.03 -11.52 60.30
CA ALA A 46 10.17 -12.24 60.83
C ALA A 46 11.43 -11.87 60.03
N GLU A 47 12.23 -10.97 60.58
CA GLU A 47 13.65 -10.83 60.28
C GLU A 47 14.42 -12.04 60.83
N ARG A 48 15.43 -12.51 60.08
CA ARG A 48 16.64 -13.12 60.66
C ARG A 48 17.86 -12.72 59.83
N LYS A 49 18.71 -11.90 60.45
CA LYS A 49 20.15 -11.70 60.20
C LYS A 49 20.95 -12.79 60.92
N VAL A 50 22.10 -13.20 60.35
CA VAL A 50 23.44 -13.52 60.93
C VAL A 50 24.33 -13.81 59.69
N ASP A 51 25.32 -13.04 59.23
CA ASP A 51 26.63 -12.55 59.74
C ASP A 51 27.81 -13.56 59.72
N GLY A 52 28.92 -13.12 59.08
CA GLY A 52 30.34 -13.56 59.22
C GLY A 52 30.86 -14.55 58.16
N GLU A 53 32.07 -14.51 57.59
CA GLU A 53 33.27 -13.64 57.63
C GLU A 53 34.22 -14.15 56.50
N ALA A 54 34.69 -13.31 55.58
CA ALA A 54 36.09 -12.85 55.36
C ALA A 54 37.22 -13.90 55.12
N LEU A 55 37.91 -13.77 53.96
CA LEU A 55 39.37 -13.95 53.67
C LEU A 55 39.57 -13.94 52.12
N ALA A 56 40.05 -12.88 51.46
CA ALA A 56 41.42 -12.37 51.30
C ALA A 56 42.12 -12.80 49.96
N GLY A 57 42.56 -11.79 49.18
CA GLY A 57 43.54 -11.87 48.07
C GLY A 57 42.93 -12.18 46.68
N SER A 58 43.19 -11.47 45.57
CA SER A 58 44.37 -10.70 45.17
C SER A 58 44.00 -9.65 44.11
N SER A 59 44.57 -8.46 44.26
CA SER A 59 44.49 -7.31 43.36
C SER A 59 45.28 -7.56 42.06
N ARG A 60 44.66 -7.28 40.91
CA ARG A 60 45.39 -6.97 39.67
C ARG A 60 44.92 -5.63 39.13
N HIS A 61 45.64 -4.59 39.53
CA HIS A 61 45.58 -3.27 38.92
C HIS A 61 46.00 -3.34 37.43
N HIS A 62 45.03 -3.38 36.52
CA HIS A 62 45.27 -2.94 35.15
C HIS A 62 45.21 -1.41 35.13
N LYS A 63 46.38 -0.78 35.04
CA LYS A 63 46.53 0.66 34.77
C LYS A 63 45.78 0.99 33.48
N ARG A 64 44.65 1.66 33.61
CA ARG A 64 43.94 2.29 32.50
C ARG A 64 44.79 3.47 32.02
N PRO A 65 45.24 3.52 30.75
CA PRO A 65 45.98 4.67 30.27
C PRO A 65 45.04 5.87 30.25
N LYS A 66 45.47 6.96 30.93
CA LYS A 66 44.83 8.27 30.82
C LYS A 66 45.06 8.78 29.40
N LEU A 67 44.07 8.62 28.53
CA LEU A 67 43.99 9.40 27.29
C LEU A 67 43.76 10.85 27.70
N HIS A 68 44.81 11.66 27.53
CA HIS A 68 44.74 13.11 27.61
C HIS A 68 43.79 13.64 26.56
N GLY A 69 43.00 14.62 26.96
CA GLY A 69 41.95 15.23 26.17
C GLY A 69 42.46 15.96 24.93
N GLY A 70 41.69 15.78 23.87
CA GLY A 70 41.75 16.45 22.59
C GLY A 70 40.66 15.88 21.68
N ASN A 71 39.45 15.66 22.23
CA ASN A 71 38.33 15.10 21.49
C ASN A 71 37.59 16.24 20.77
N ASP A 72 38.13 16.69 19.64
CA ASP A 72 37.29 17.10 18.52
C ASP A 72 37.10 15.90 17.60
N ALA A 73 36.62 14.79 18.17
CA ALA A 73 36.08 13.72 17.37
C ALA A 73 34.76 14.25 16.81
N LEU A 74 34.75 14.62 15.52
CA LEU A 74 33.51 14.86 14.77
C LEU A 74 32.59 13.67 15.01
N THR A 75 31.62 13.81 15.91
CA THR A 75 30.60 12.79 16.09
C THR A 75 29.75 12.77 14.84
N PHE A 76 29.32 11.58 14.43
CA PHE A 76 28.51 11.38 13.22
C PHE A 76 27.30 12.34 13.16
N SER A 77 26.75 12.73 14.32
CA SER A 77 25.68 13.72 14.48
C SER A 77 26.02 15.16 14.03
N HIS A 78 27.30 15.52 13.95
CA HIS A 78 27.76 16.86 13.52
C HIS A 78 28.02 16.95 12.01
N LEU A 79 27.90 15.85 11.27
CA LEU A 79 27.99 15.89 9.82
C LEU A 79 26.80 16.70 9.24
N PRO A 80 27.00 17.40 8.11
CA PRO A 80 25.91 18.08 7.41
C PRO A 80 24.80 17.10 7.00
N SER A 81 23.56 17.59 6.94
CA SER A 81 22.39 16.80 6.54
C SER A 81 22.52 16.15 5.16
N ASP A 82 23.26 16.78 4.23
CA ASP A 82 23.55 16.20 2.92
C ASP A 82 24.41 14.94 3.02
N VAL A 83 25.36 14.90 3.95
CA VAL A 83 26.19 13.72 4.19
C VAL A 83 25.37 12.61 4.83
N HIS A 84 24.47 12.94 5.78
CA HIS A 84 23.54 11.94 6.31
C HIS A 84 22.65 11.34 5.22
N ARG A 85 22.11 12.18 4.33
CA ARG A 85 21.30 11.72 3.20
C ARG A 85 22.10 10.78 2.29
N LEU A 86 23.32 11.15 1.91
CA LEU A 86 24.20 10.27 1.14
C LEU A 86 24.45 8.94 1.84
N VAL A 87 24.68 8.94 3.16
CA VAL A 87 24.85 7.69 3.91
C VAL A 87 23.60 6.81 3.79
N PHE A 88 22.41 7.36 3.99
CA PHE A 88 21.15 6.61 3.84
C PHE A 88 20.89 6.13 2.41
N ASP A 89 21.28 6.92 1.39
CA ASP A 89 21.19 6.54 -0.03
C ASP A 89 22.04 5.30 -0.37
N HIS A 90 23.09 5.00 0.41
CA HIS A 90 23.98 3.85 0.20
C HIS A 90 23.58 2.60 1.02
N ILE A 91 22.51 2.66 1.82
CA ILE A 91 22.05 1.49 2.59
C ILE A 91 21.11 0.66 1.74
N GLU A 92 21.51 -0.57 1.42
CA GLU A 92 20.75 -1.46 0.55
C GLU A 92 19.51 -2.06 1.23
N PHE A 93 19.62 -2.44 2.50
CA PHE A 93 18.54 -3.10 3.23
C PHE A 93 17.70 -2.10 4.03
N ILE A 94 16.39 -2.13 3.82
CA ILE A 94 15.47 -1.24 4.51
C ILE A 94 15.46 -1.47 6.03
N GLU A 95 15.73 -2.69 6.48
CA GLU A 95 15.87 -3.01 7.91
C GLU A 95 17.06 -2.30 8.55
N ASP A 96 18.15 -2.08 7.81
CA ASP A 96 19.33 -1.36 8.28
C ASP A 96 19.05 0.15 8.37
N VAL A 97 18.28 0.69 7.42
CA VAL A 97 17.77 2.07 7.47
C VAL A 97 16.95 2.30 8.75
N VAL A 98 16.05 1.37 9.08
CA VAL A 98 15.26 1.43 10.31
C VAL A 98 16.18 1.39 11.54
N CYS A 99 17.09 0.41 11.62
CA CYS A 99 18.01 0.27 12.75
C CYS A 99 18.89 1.52 12.96
N LEU A 100 19.46 2.08 11.89
CA LEU A 100 20.26 3.31 11.96
C LEU A 100 19.42 4.51 12.38
N GLY A 101 18.19 4.61 11.88
CA GLY A 101 17.24 5.64 12.27
C GLY A 101 16.92 5.60 13.76
N LEU A 102 16.76 4.40 14.33
CA LEU A 102 16.45 4.22 15.76
C LEU A 102 17.59 4.66 16.69
N ALA A 103 18.83 4.76 16.18
CA ALA A 103 19.98 5.21 16.97
C ALA A 103 19.87 6.67 17.44
N SER A 104 19.11 7.53 16.75
CA SER A 104 18.85 8.90 17.22
C SER A 104 17.62 9.54 16.57
N ARG A 105 17.00 10.49 17.28
CA ARG A 105 15.85 11.26 16.73
C ARG A 105 16.20 12.04 15.46
N HIS A 106 17.45 12.50 15.33
CA HIS A 106 17.95 13.20 14.13
C HIS A 106 17.99 12.26 12.93
N LEU A 107 18.63 11.09 13.09
CA LEU A 107 18.73 10.08 12.03
C LEU A 107 17.37 9.50 11.66
N TRP A 108 16.44 9.38 12.62
CA TRP A 108 15.07 8.96 12.35
C TRP A 108 14.38 9.85 11.31
N ALA A 109 14.64 11.17 11.31
CA ALA A 109 14.04 12.07 10.33
C ALA A 109 14.43 11.71 8.88
N PHE A 110 15.67 11.24 8.67
CA PHE A 110 16.14 10.74 7.38
C PHE A 110 15.61 9.34 7.11
N ALA A 111 15.77 8.40 8.06
CA ALA A 111 15.29 7.02 7.92
C ALA A 111 13.80 6.97 7.53
N ARG A 112 12.97 7.79 8.18
CA ARG A 112 11.54 7.91 7.88
C ARG A 112 11.25 8.30 6.42
N LEU A 113 12.04 9.21 5.85
CA LEU A 113 11.87 9.60 4.44
C LEU A 113 12.15 8.41 3.51
N HIS A 114 13.21 7.65 3.79
CA HIS A 114 13.55 6.45 3.02
C HIS A 114 12.51 5.34 3.21
N ILE A 115 12.02 5.11 4.44
CA ILE A 115 10.97 4.13 4.74
C ILE A 115 9.68 4.45 3.98
N HIS A 116 9.23 5.70 4.00
CA HIS A 116 8.03 6.07 3.25
C HIS A 116 8.25 6.01 1.74
N ALA A 117 9.40 6.44 1.22
CA ALA A 117 9.72 6.27 -0.20
C ALA A 117 9.72 4.79 -0.63
N TYR A 118 10.30 3.91 0.18
CA TYR A 118 10.31 2.47 -0.04
C TYR A 118 8.89 1.92 -0.11
N TYR A 119 8.03 2.20 0.88
CA TYR A 119 6.66 1.69 0.86
C TYR A 119 5.78 2.31 -0.23
N MET A 120 5.97 3.60 -0.54
CA MET A 120 5.25 4.25 -1.64
C MET A 120 5.61 3.64 -3.00
N SER A 121 6.80 3.05 -3.16
CA SER A 121 7.20 2.41 -4.43
C SER A 121 6.38 1.17 -4.80
N PHE A 122 5.65 0.58 -3.85
CA PHE A 122 4.75 -0.55 -4.10
C PHE A 122 3.38 -0.13 -4.67
N LEU A 123 3.07 1.16 -4.66
CA LEU A 123 1.75 1.71 -5.03
C LEU A 123 1.86 2.47 -6.36
N GLY A 124 0.79 2.44 -7.15
CA GLY A 124 0.73 3.23 -8.38
C GLY A 124 1.71 2.76 -9.47
N ARG A 125 2.22 1.52 -9.42
CA ARG A 125 3.22 1.01 -10.37
C ARG A 125 2.71 0.91 -11.81
N TRP A 126 1.40 0.86 -12.01
CA TRP A 126 0.75 0.91 -13.32
C TRP A 126 0.13 2.28 -13.62
N ALA A 127 0.30 3.27 -12.72
CA ALA A 127 -0.23 4.61 -12.94
C ALA A 127 0.49 5.24 -14.13
N GLY A 128 -0.28 5.58 -15.18
CA GLY A 128 0.25 6.10 -16.42
C GLY A 128 0.72 5.06 -17.43
N GLU A 129 0.60 3.77 -17.14
CA GLU A 129 0.90 2.70 -18.10
C GLU A 129 -0.32 2.34 -18.94
N ASN A 130 -0.11 1.78 -20.14
CA ASN A 130 -1.18 1.31 -21.01
C ASN A 130 -1.77 0.00 -20.45
N ILE A 131 -3.10 -0.07 -20.28
CA ILE A 131 -3.76 -1.21 -19.62
C ILE A 131 -4.84 -1.80 -20.53
N VAL A 132 -4.85 -3.12 -20.64
CA VAL A 132 -5.85 -3.90 -21.38
C VAL A 132 -6.15 -5.19 -20.62
N CYS A 133 -7.41 -5.62 -20.63
CA CYS A 133 -7.82 -6.94 -20.17
C CYS A 133 -8.09 -7.81 -21.40
N VAL A 134 -7.26 -8.83 -21.63
CA VAL A 134 -7.20 -9.53 -22.91
C VAL A 134 -7.93 -10.88 -22.82
N GLY A 135 -8.79 -11.17 -23.80
CA GLY A 135 -9.40 -12.48 -23.99
C GLY A 135 -8.46 -13.47 -24.69
N GLU A 136 -8.62 -14.76 -24.41
CA GLU A 136 -7.79 -15.83 -25.00
C GLU A 136 -7.94 -15.97 -26.52
N ASP A 137 -9.12 -15.61 -27.04
CA ASP A 137 -9.48 -15.71 -28.45
C ASP A 137 -9.01 -14.52 -29.32
N VAL A 138 -8.09 -13.67 -28.85
CA VAL A 138 -7.60 -12.54 -29.66
C VAL A 138 -6.80 -13.05 -30.86
N GLU A 139 -7.26 -12.69 -32.06
CA GLU A 139 -6.61 -12.99 -33.32
C GLU A 139 -5.34 -12.16 -33.54
N ARG A 140 -4.45 -12.67 -34.40
CA ARG A 140 -3.21 -11.98 -34.77
C ARG A 140 -3.54 -10.66 -35.48
N GLY A 141 -2.90 -9.58 -35.02
CA GLY A 141 -3.08 -8.25 -35.60
C GLY A 141 -4.26 -7.47 -35.02
N ASP A 142 -5.08 -8.11 -34.17
CA ASP A 142 -6.23 -7.47 -33.54
C ASP A 142 -5.84 -6.82 -32.21
N TYR A 143 -5.36 -5.58 -32.29
CA TYR A 143 -4.89 -4.81 -31.13
C TYR A 143 -5.79 -3.59 -30.87
N PRO A 144 -5.95 -3.18 -29.60
CA PRO A 144 -6.63 -1.92 -29.28
C PRO A 144 -5.95 -0.73 -29.98
N PRO A 145 -6.74 0.24 -30.47
CA PRO A 145 -6.20 1.39 -31.19
C PRO A 145 -5.30 2.24 -30.28
N GLY A 146 -4.13 2.62 -30.79
CA GLY A 146 -3.19 3.48 -30.07
C GLY A 146 -2.40 2.78 -28.94
N MET A 147 -2.53 1.46 -28.80
CA MET A 147 -1.77 0.68 -27.82
C MET A 147 -0.29 0.52 -28.22
N PHE A 148 -0.02 0.31 -29.51
CA PHE A 148 1.31 0.08 -30.06
C PHE A 148 1.64 1.09 -31.17
N SER A 149 2.93 1.40 -31.33
CA SER A 149 3.44 2.15 -32.48
C SER A 149 3.39 1.32 -33.76
N ALA A 150 3.52 1.98 -34.92
CA ALA A 150 3.60 1.26 -36.19
C ALA A 150 4.84 0.35 -36.28
N GLU A 151 5.96 0.73 -35.67
CA GLU A 151 7.18 -0.10 -35.64
C GLU A 151 7.02 -1.31 -34.71
N GLU A 152 6.36 -1.13 -33.57
CA GLU A 152 6.03 -2.21 -32.64
C GLU A 152 5.10 -3.23 -33.31
N LEU A 153 4.08 -2.76 -34.04
CA LEU A 153 3.17 -3.64 -34.76
C LEU A 153 3.88 -4.46 -35.84
N ASP A 154 4.81 -3.88 -36.61
CA ASP A 154 5.60 -4.63 -37.60
C ASP A 154 6.48 -5.70 -36.92
N THR A 155 7.09 -5.35 -35.79
CA THR A 155 7.88 -6.28 -34.98
C THR A 155 7.01 -7.43 -34.46
N LEU A 156 5.83 -7.13 -33.91
CA LEU A 156 4.89 -8.15 -33.43
C LEU A 156 4.37 -9.03 -34.57
N GLN A 157 4.15 -8.48 -35.76
CA GLN A 157 3.75 -9.27 -36.91
C GLN A 157 4.83 -10.30 -37.27
N GLN A 158 6.11 -10.01 -37.10
CA GLN A 158 7.20 -10.93 -37.44
C GLN A 158 7.56 -11.89 -36.29
N THR A 159 7.05 -11.64 -35.09
CA THR A 159 7.39 -12.39 -33.88
C THR A 159 6.56 -13.67 -33.75
N THR A 160 7.24 -14.78 -33.42
CA THR A 160 6.60 -16.04 -33.05
C THR A 160 7.04 -16.47 -31.65
N THR A 161 6.21 -17.26 -30.99
CA THR A 161 6.46 -17.80 -29.65
C THR A 161 6.04 -19.26 -29.57
N ASN A 162 6.56 -19.95 -28.56
CA ASN A 162 6.13 -21.30 -28.23
C ASN A 162 5.03 -21.21 -27.18
N ALA A 163 3.82 -21.64 -27.53
CA ALA A 163 2.68 -21.63 -26.62
C ALA A 163 2.63 -22.96 -25.86
N TYR A 164 2.64 -22.88 -24.53
CA TYR A 164 2.47 -24.04 -23.65
C TYR A 164 1.00 -24.17 -23.27
N PHE A 165 0.40 -25.31 -23.60
CA PHE A 165 -0.96 -25.64 -23.21
C PHE A 165 -0.92 -26.72 -22.13
N ASP A 166 -1.54 -26.42 -21.00
CA ASP A 166 -1.75 -27.33 -19.88
C ASP A 166 -3.25 -27.57 -19.74
N ASP A 167 -3.77 -28.49 -20.55
CA ASP A 167 -5.14 -28.98 -20.42
C ASP A 167 -5.14 -30.23 -19.52
N ASP A 168 -6.24 -30.47 -18.80
CA ASP A 168 -6.37 -31.53 -17.78
C ASP A 168 -6.05 -32.93 -18.34
N CYS A 169 -6.13 -33.10 -19.66
CA CYS A 169 -5.88 -34.36 -20.36
C CYS A 169 -4.53 -34.44 -21.09
N ILE A 170 -3.94 -33.32 -21.55
CA ILE A 170 -2.74 -33.31 -22.40
C ILE A 170 -1.91 -32.04 -22.18
N LYS A 171 -0.61 -32.23 -21.93
CA LYS A 171 0.40 -31.16 -21.94
C LYS A 171 1.14 -31.18 -23.26
N TYR A 172 1.04 -30.10 -24.04
CA TYR A 172 1.77 -29.98 -25.30
C TYR A 172 2.23 -28.54 -25.55
N THR A 173 3.32 -28.43 -26.32
CA THR A 173 3.87 -27.14 -26.74
C THR A 173 3.65 -26.98 -28.23
N MET A 174 2.96 -25.91 -28.63
CA MET A 174 2.90 -25.51 -30.02
C MET A 174 4.07 -24.58 -30.32
N CYS A 175 4.97 -25.01 -31.21
CA CYS A 175 6.11 -24.19 -31.60
C CYS A 175 5.74 -23.16 -32.68
N ASN A 176 6.47 -22.05 -32.70
CA ASN A 176 6.41 -21.02 -33.75
C ASN A 176 5.00 -20.47 -34.01
N GLN A 177 4.18 -20.32 -32.96
CA GLN A 177 2.88 -19.69 -33.08
C GLN A 177 3.05 -18.18 -33.25
N PRO A 178 2.28 -17.53 -34.14
CA PRO A 178 2.28 -16.07 -34.22
C PRO A 178 1.91 -15.47 -32.87
N ILE A 179 2.64 -14.46 -32.42
CA ILE A 179 2.30 -13.78 -31.18
C ILE A 179 0.96 -13.03 -31.35
N THR A 180 0.09 -13.19 -30.37
CA THR A 180 -1.17 -12.44 -30.24
C THR A 180 -1.13 -11.65 -28.95
N LEU A 181 -2.08 -10.72 -28.75
CA LEU A 181 -2.13 -9.93 -27.52
C LEU A 181 -2.25 -10.80 -26.26
N TYR A 182 -2.96 -11.93 -26.34
CA TYR A 182 -3.15 -12.85 -25.21
C TYR A 182 -1.83 -13.43 -24.70
N HIS A 183 -0.85 -13.62 -25.58
CA HIS A 183 0.45 -14.19 -25.20
C HIS A 183 1.19 -13.32 -24.18
N PHE A 184 0.94 -12.00 -24.13
CA PHE A 184 1.48 -11.12 -23.09
C PHE A 184 0.93 -11.40 -21.68
N ALA A 185 -0.17 -12.14 -21.54
CA ALA A 185 -0.67 -12.58 -20.24
C ALA A 185 0.00 -13.88 -19.76
N LEU A 186 0.82 -14.53 -20.59
CA LEU A 186 1.46 -15.79 -20.25
C LEU A 186 2.74 -15.55 -19.41
N PRO A 187 2.99 -16.38 -18.37
CA PRO A 187 4.18 -16.28 -17.52
C PRO A 187 5.52 -16.45 -18.26
N SER A 188 5.50 -16.97 -19.49
CA SER A 188 6.69 -17.13 -20.34
C SER A 188 7.14 -15.81 -20.99
N ILE A 189 6.25 -14.81 -21.05
CA ILE A 189 6.48 -13.53 -21.73
C ILE A 189 6.46 -12.37 -20.74
N SER A 190 5.61 -12.42 -19.72
CA SER A 190 5.48 -11.35 -18.73
C SER A 190 5.54 -11.84 -17.29
N ASP A 191 5.93 -10.93 -16.41
CA ASP A 191 5.92 -11.14 -14.97
C ASP A 191 4.58 -10.71 -14.36
N MET A 192 4.08 -11.51 -13.44
CA MET A 192 2.92 -11.15 -12.65
C MET A 192 3.29 -10.13 -11.59
N GLU A 193 2.64 -8.97 -11.64
CA GLU A 193 2.86 -7.91 -10.67
C GLU A 193 2.22 -8.24 -9.32
N LYS A 194 3.00 -8.16 -8.23
CA LYS A 194 2.53 -8.49 -6.87
C LYS A 194 2.45 -7.26 -5.98
N VAL A 195 1.24 -6.93 -5.51
CA VAL A 195 1.04 -5.85 -4.53
C VAL A 195 1.18 -6.43 -3.11
N GLU A 196 2.32 -6.19 -2.47
CA GLU A 196 2.66 -6.82 -1.18
C GLU A 196 2.93 -5.83 -0.05
N LEU A 197 2.47 -4.57 -0.12
CA LEU A 197 2.82 -3.52 0.86
C LEU A 197 2.66 -3.94 2.32
N GLU A 198 1.49 -4.48 2.71
CA GLU A 198 1.23 -4.86 4.11
C GLU A 198 2.03 -6.10 4.53
N LYS A 199 2.22 -7.05 3.60
CA LYS A 199 3.05 -8.24 3.84
C LYS A 199 4.51 -7.85 4.04
N GLU A 200 5.03 -6.96 3.21
CA GLU A 200 6.37 -6.41 3.36
C GLU A 200 6.52 -5.57 4.62
N SER A 201 5.49 -4.78 4.97
CA SER A 201 5.51 -4.02 6.20
C SER A 201 5.60 -4.92 7.44
N LEU A 202 4.84 -6.01 7.48
CA LEU A 202 4.93 -7.02 8.53
C LEU A 202 6.29 -7.73 8.55
N ARG A 203 6.85 -8.06 7.39
CA ARG A 203 8.19 -8.67 7.27
C ARG A 203 9.25 -7.76 7.89
N ILE A 204 9.29 -6.50 7.48
CA ILE A 204 10.26 -5.50 7.96
C ILE A 204 10.10 -5.27 9.45
N TYR A 205 8.88 -5.08 9.95
CA TYR A 205 8.63 -4.91 11.37
C TYR A 205 9.16 -6.11 12.18
N SER A 206 8.86 -7.34 11.74
CA SER A 206 9.30 -8.57 12.42
C SER A 206 10.82 -8.73 12.38
N HIS A 207 11.46 -8.41 11.26
CA HIS A 207 12.93 -8.44 11.15
C HIS A 207 13.60 -7.41 12.06
N CYS A 208 13.06 -6.18 12.12
CA CYS A 208 13.56 -5.15 13.02
C CYS A 208 13.32 -5.52 14.49
N GLU A 209 12.18 -6.12 14.83
CA GLU A 209 11.88 -6.62 16.18
C GLU A 209 12.82 -7.76 16.61
N ASN A 210 13.25 -8.62 15.69
CA ASN A 210 14.26 -9.63 16.02
C ASN A 210 15.65 -9.03 16.28
N ARG A 211 15.95 -7.87 15.67
CA ARG A 211 17.24 -7.17 15.83
C ARG A 211 17.24 -6.24 17.05
N ALA A 212 16.15 -5.52 17.27
CA ALA A 212 15.91 -4.69 18.43
C ALA A 212 15.37 -5.58 19.54
N LYS A 213 16.17 -5.86 20.58
CA LYS A 213 15.69 -6.63 21.74
C LYS A 213 14.29 -6.14 22.13
N LEU A 214 13.31 -7.05 22.21
CA LEU A 214 11.84 -6.85 22.29
C LEU A 214 11.31 -5.69 23.19
N GLU A 215 12.14 -5.12 24.05
CA GLU A 215 11.81 -4.08 25.02
C GLU A 215 12.38 -2.69 24.66
N ASP A 216 12.95 -2.49 23.47
CA ASP A 216 13.48 -1.17 23.07
C ASP A 216 12.35 -0.11 22.99
N PRO A 217 12.34 0.91 23.88
CA PRO A 217 11.31 1.93 23.87
C PRO A 217 11.31 2.78 22.60
N ALA A 218 12.47 2.97 21.95
CA ALA A 218 12.57 3.72 20.71
C ALA A 218 11.91 2.97 19.55
N PHE A 219 12.08 1.64 19.49
CA PHE A 219 11.41 0.80 18.49
C PHE A 219 9.89 0.84 18.66
N MET A 220 9.40 0.62 19.88
CA MET A 220 7.97 0.65 20.18
C MET A 220 7.33 2.01 19.88
N ALA A 221 8.03 3.11 20.19
CA ALA A 221 7.56 4.47 19.89
C ALA A 221 7.42 4.74 18.38
N ARG A 222 8.11 3.97 17.52
CA ARG A 222 8.09 4.13 16.06
C ARG A 222 7.30 3.06 15.32
N ARG A 223 6.59 2.19 16.05
CA ARG A 223 5.82 1.07 15.49
C ARG A 223 4.92 1.47 14.33
N SER A 224 4.13 2.55 14.46
CA SER A 224 3.20 2.98 13.41
C SER A 224 3.87 3.58 12.17
N GLU A 225 5.13 4.00 12.29
CA GLU A 225 5.92 4.52 11.15
C GLU A 225 6.67 3.39 10.41
N ILE A 226 6.93 2.26 11.08
CA ILE A 226 7.56 1.06 10.51
C ILE A 226 6.48 0.10 9.95
N ALA A 227 5.48 -0.21 10.77
CA ALA A 227 4.35 -1.08 10.42
C ALA A 227 3.22 -0.23 9.83
N VAL A 228 3.23 -0.06 8.52
CA VAL A 228 2.29 0.73 7.74
C VAL A 228 1.21 -0.14 7.09
N ARG A 229 0.07 0.50 6.82
CA ARG A 229 -1.05 -0.06 6.04
C ARG A 229 -1.25 0.72 4.75
N TYR A 230 -2.07 0.19 3.82
CA TYR A 230 -2.47 0.96 2.63
C TYR A 230 -3.04 2.33 2.98
N SER A 231 -3.87 2.41 4.03
CA SER A 231 -4.49 3.67 4.50
C SER A 231 -3.49 4.75 4.95
N THR A 232 -2.22 4.38 5.16
CA THR A 232 -1.14 5.34 5.47
C THR A 232 -0.84 6.24 4.29
N TYR A 233 -0.92 5.69 3.06
CA TYR A 233 -0.61 6.38 1.81
C TYR A 233 -1.86 6.66 0.98
N LEU A 234 -2.95 5.94 1.26
CA LEU A 234 -4.24 6.06 0.60
C LEU A 234 -5.28 6.52 1.64
N PRO A 235 -5.27 7.82 2.04
CA PRO A 235 -6.19 8.36 3.04
C PRO A 235 -7.65 8.06 2.69
N ARG A 236 -8.39 7.56 3.68
CA ARG A 236 -9.79 7.13 3.54
C ARG A 236 -10.79 8.28 3.63
N ASP A 237 -10.37 9.40 4.19
CA ASP A 237 -11.15 10.61 4.45
C ASP A 237 -11.11 11.62 3.28
N GLN A 238 -10.32 11.34 2.25
CA GLN A 238 -10.22 12.16 1.05
C GLN A 238 -11.10 11.62 -0.06
N LEU A 239 -11.57 12.52 -0.93
CA LEU A 239 -12.27 12.14 -2.15
C LEU A 239 -11.27 11.73 -3.21
N TRP A 240 -11.48 10.55 -3.80
CA TRP A 240 -10.65 9.98 -4.85
C TRP A 240 -11.41 9.96 -6.17
N ILE A 241 -10.64 10.04 -7.26
CA ILE A 241 -11.12 9.95 -8.62
C ILE A 241 -10.22 8.99 -9.41
N LEU A 242 -10.82 8.28 -10.37
CA LEU A 242 -10.12 7.58 -11.43
C LEU A 242 -9.95 8.54 -12.60
N ARG A 243 -8.74 8.69 -13.12
CA ARG A 243 -8.47 9.50 -14.33
C ARG A 243 -8.06 8.60 -15.48
N ASN A 244 -8.72 8.77 -16.62
CA ASN A 244 -8.23 8.31 -17.91
C ASN A 244 -7.33 9.40 -18.50
N LEU A 245 -6.03 9.15 -18.47
CA LEU A 245 -5.00 10.12 -18.90
C LEU A 245 -4.96 10.29 -20.42
N THR A 246 -5.43 9.30 -21.17
CA THR A 246 -5.46 9.28 -22.64
C THR A 246 -6.54 10.21 -23.18
N THR A 247 -7.77 10.10 -22.67
CA THR A 247 -8.93 10.88 -23.14
C THR A 247 -9.18 12.14 -22.32
N LYS A 248 -8.47 12.32 -21.20
CA LYS A 248 -8.71 13.38 -20.21
C LYS A 248 -10.13 13.31 -19.63
N GLU A 249 -10.53 12.10 -19.27
CA GLU A 249 -11.80 11.84 -18.58
C GLU A 249 -11.53 11.49 -17.12
N PHE A 250 -12.47 11.76 -16.22
CA PHE A 250 -12.40 11.28 -14.85
C PHE A 250 -13.73 10.74 -14.34
N VAL A 251 -13.63 9.88 -13.33
CA VAL A 251 -14.77 9.27 -12.64
C VAL A 251 -14.63 9.48 -11.14
N ARG A 252 -15.71 9.92 -10.50
CA ARG A 252 -15.79 10.16 -9.06
C ARG A 252 -16.21 8.91 -8.31
N SER A 253 -15.64 8.71 -7.13
CA SER A 253 -15.95 7.57 -6.26
C SER A 253 -17.44 7.46 -5.93
N GLU A 254 -18.10 8.62 -5.75
CA GLU A 254 -19.47 8.78 -5.30
C GLU A 254 -20.50 8.35 -6.34
N ALA A 255 -20.13 8.37 -7.62
CA ALA A 255 -21.01 7.93 -8.69
C ALA A 255 -20.98 6.41 -8.87
N ILE A 256 -19.81 5.78 -8.70
CA ILE A 256 -19.69 4.32 -8.82
C ILE A 256 -20.20 3.60 -7.56
N ALA A 257 -19.88 4.14 -6.39
CA ALA A 257 -20.18 3.47 -5.13
C ALA A 257 -21.68 3.25 -4.94
N VAL A 258 -22.06 2.02 -4.58
CA VAL A 258 -23.47 1.67 -4.31
C VAL A 258 -24.06 2.53 -3.20
N LYS A 259 -23.27 2.80 -2.15
CA LYS A 259 -23.65 3.67 -1.03
C LYS A 259 -22.42 4.47 -0.56
N PRO A 260 -22.56 5.74 -0.15
CA PRO A 260 -21.44 6.56 0.30
C PRO A 260 -20.60 5.93 1.43
N ARG A 261 -21.25 5.18 2.34
CA ARG A 261 -20.58 4.46 3.44
C ARG A 261 -19.58 3.38 3.01
N TYR A 262 -19.61 2.96 1.75
CA TYR A 262 -18.69 1.95 1.20
C TYR A 262 -17.42 2.57 0.60
N ILE A 263 -17.32 3.89 0.58
CA ILE A 263 -16.15 4.61 0.08
C ILE A 263 -15.12 4.71 1.21
N HIS A 264 -13.95 4.10 1.02
CA HIS A 264 -12.83 4.16 1.96
C HIS A 264 -11.57 4.62 1.24
N GLY A 265 -11.58 5.87 0.79
CA GLY A 265 -10.54 6.42 -0.09
C GLY A 265 -10.68 5.81 -1.50
N PRO A 266 -9.60 5.32 -2.11
CA PRO A 266 -9.67 4.69 -3.44
C PRO A 266 -10.24 3.26 -3.38
N ASP A 267 -10.24 2.63 -2.19
CA ASP A 267 -10.81 1.31 -1.96
C ASP A 267 -12.30 1.44 -1.68
N ILE A 268 -13.12 1.23 -2.72
CA ILE A 268 -14.58 1.26 -2.63
C ILE A 268 -15.08 -0.19 -2.53
N GLN A 269 -15.86 -0.48 -1.50
CA GLN A 269 -16.40 -1.83 -1.31
C GLN A 269 -17.51 -2.13 -2.32
N VAL A 270 -17.63 -3.40 -2.70
CA VAL A 270 -18.62 -3.93 -3.65
C VAL A 270 -18.38 -3.52 -5.11
N LEU A 271 -18.52 -2.23 -5.44
CA LEU A 271 -18.31 -1.67 -6.78
C LEU A 271 -17.48 -0.40 -6.67
N GLY A 272 -16.34 -0.38 -7.35
CA GLY A 272 -15.41 0.74 -7.31
C GLY A 272 -14.71 1.00 -8.64
N PHE A 273 -13.58 1.71 -8.54
CA PHE A 273 -12.77 2.06 -9.71
C PHE A 273 -12.27 0.82 -10.46
N GLY A 274 -11.96 -0.27 -9.75
CA GLY A 274 -11.50 -1.50 -10.38
C GLY A 274 -12.52 -2.08 -11.36
N GLU A 275 -13.78 -2.20 -10.93
CA GLU A 275 -14.88 -2.68 -11.77
C GLU A 275 -15.16 -1.72 -12.92
N GLY A 276 -15.11 -0.41 -12.68
CA GLY A 276 -15.28 0.58 -13.74
C GLY A 276 -14.20 0.51 -14.82
N VAL A 277 -12.93 0.36 -14.44
CA VAL A 277 -11.84 0.14 -15.39
C VAL A 277 -12.06 -1.18 -16.12
N LEU A 278 -12.24 -2.29 -15.40
CA LEU A 278 -12.37 -3.64 -15.99
C LEU A 278 -13.50 -3.71 -17.03
N SER A 279 -14.64 -3.08 -16.76
CA SER A 279 -15.78 -3.08 -17.70
C SER A 279 -15.46 -2.43 -19.07
N ARG A 280 -14.45 -1.56 -19.15
CA ARG A 280 -14.14 -0.77 -20.35
C ARG A 280 -12.78 -1.06 -20.97
N ILE A 281 -11.90 -1.84 -20.31
CA ILE A 281 -10.57 -2.17 -20.85
C ILE A 281 -10.48 -3.55 -21.52
N CYS A 282 -11.58 -4.30 -21.53
CA CYS A 282 -11.61 -5.64 -22.11
C CYS A 282 -11.43 -5.61 -23.63
N TRP A 283 -10.67 -6.58 -24.16
CA TRP A 283 -10.39 -6.72 -25.58
C TRP A 283 -10.37 -8.20 -25.98
N SER A 284 -11.25 -8.59 -26.89
CA SER A 284 -11.34 -9.92 -27.48
C SER A 284 -11.85 -9.84 -28.91
N THR A 285 -11.35 -10.72 -29.78
CA THR A 285 -11.93 -10.89 -31.12
C THR A 285 -13.30 -11.56 -31.05
N SER A 286 -13.47 -12.48 -30.10
CA SER A 286 -14.74 -13.11 -29.79
C SER A 286 -15.70 -12.14 -29.11
N SER A 287 -16.97 -12.18 -29.51
CA SER A 287 -18.05 -11.44 -28.83
C SER A 287 -18.62 -12.18 -27.62
N SER A 288 -18.16 -13.42 -27.37
CA SER A 288 -18.56 -14.18 -26.19
C SER A 288 -17.91 -13.60 -24.94
N THR A 289 -18.71 -13.05 -24.05
CA THR A 289 -18.26 -12.43 -22.79
C THR A 289 -18.55 -13.30 -21.56
N GLY A 290 -19.22 -14.43 -21.74
CA GLY A 290 -19.72 -15.26 -20.62
C GLY A 290 -20.76 -14.55 -19.74
N LEU A 291 -21.24 -13.39 -20.18
CA LEU A 291 -22.23 -12.55 -19.51
C LEU A 291 -23.55 -12.60 -20.28
N HIS A 292 -24.66 -12.52 -19.56
CA HIS A 292 -25.99 -12.28 -20.12
C HIS A 292 -26.11 -10.86 -20.71
N HIS A 293 -25.28 -9.92 -20.26
CA HIS A 293 -25.26 -8.55 -20.77
C HIS A 293 -24.74 -8.45 -22.21
N THR A 294 -25.42 -7.65 -23.04
CA THR A 294 -25.12 -7.47 -24.48
C THR A 294 -24.22 -6.27 -24.80
N THR A 295 -23.71 -5.55 -23.79
CA THR A 295 -22.68 -4.54 -24.04
C THR A 295 -21.44 -5.23 -24.59
N ASN A 296 -20.87 -4.61 -25.62
CA ASN A 296 -19.68 -5.06 -26.31
C ASN A 296 -18.43 -4.86 -25.42
N ILE A 297 -18.42 -5.45 -24.22
CA ILE A 297 -17.32 -5.40 -23.25
C ILE A 297 -16.05 -5.96 -23.87
N SER A 298 -16.17 -6.94 -24.78
CA SER A 298 -15.05 -7.48 -25.55
C SER A 298 -14.37 -6.45 -26.47
N ARG A 299 -14.97 -5.27 -26.69
CA ARG A 299 -14.36 -4.15 -27.42
C ARG A 299 -14.44 -2.87 -26.59
N GLY A 300 -13.88 -2.94 -25.39
CA GLY A 300 -13.89 -1.85 -24.44
C GLY A 300 -13.28 -0.56 -25.00
N VAL A 301 -13.99 0.55 -24.84
CA VAL A 301 -13.60 1.88 -25.33
C VAL A 301 -12.34 2.44 -24.66
N TRP A 302 -11.90 1.81 -23.57
CA TRP A 302 -10.73 2.16 -22.79
C TRP A 302 -9.59 1.14 -22.92
N ALA A 303 -9.73 0.13 -23.77
CA ALA A 303 -8.70 -0.87 -23.99
C ALA A 303 -7.40 -0.21 -24.49
N GLY A 304 -6.30 -0.45 -23.78
CA GLY A 304 -5.00 0.14 -24.09
C GLY A 304 -4.83 1.58 -23.62
N HIS A 305 -5.76 2.17 -22.87
CA HIS A 305 -5.61 3.52 -22.32
C HIS A 305 -4.72 3.56 -21.07
N ARG A 306 -4.30 4.78 -20.69
CA ARG A 306 -3.49 5.04 -19.48
C ARG A 306 -4.34 5.59 -18.35
N PHE A 307 -4.13 5.07 -17.14
CA PHE A 307 -4.95 5.43 -15.98
C PHE A 307 -4.13 5.80 -14.76
N ASP A 308 -4.69 6.62 -13.90
CA ASP A 308 -4.28 6.68 -12.50
C ASP A 308 -5.49 6.92 -11.58
N ILE A 309 -5.29 6.67 -10.29
CA ILE A 309 -6.27 7.02 -9.25
C ILE A 309 -5.61 8.06 -8.34
N THR A 310 -6.21 9.22 -8.21
CA THR A 310 -5.68 10.35 -7.42
C THR A 310 -6.77 11.00 -6.59
N THR A 311 -6.39 11.87 -5.67
CA THR A 311 -7.34 12.66 -4.88
C THR A 311 -7.93 13.77 -5.73
N LEU A 312 -9.21 14.10 -5.54
CA LEU A 312 -9.87 15.22 -6.22
C LEU A 312 -9.10 16.54 -6.03
N ALA A 313 -8.64 16.82 -4.80
CA ALA A 313 -7.87 18.03 -4.49
C ALA A 313 -6.60 18.17 -5.36
N ARG A 314 -5.80 17.11 -5.48
CA ARG A 314 -4.63 17.10 -6.38
C ARG A 314 -5.01 17.34 -7.84
N HIS A 315 -6.10 16.72 -8.30
CA HIS A 315 -6.56 16.92 -9.67
C HIS A 315 -6.97 18.39 -9.93
N GLU A 316 -7.68 19.01 -9.00
CA GLU A 316 -8.06 20.42 -9.10
C GLU A 316 -6.83 21.34 -9.12
N ASP A 317 -5.85 21.07 -8.26
CA ASP A 317 -4.57 21.81 -8.22
C ASP A 317 -3.78 21.67 -9.53
N ASP A 318 -3.67 20.43 -10.06
CA ASP A 318 -2.90 20.11 -11.27
C ASP A 318 -3.53 20.71 -12.54
N THR A 319 -4.86 20.67 -12.63
CA THR A 319 -5.58 20.94 -13.88
C THR A 319 -6.25 22.32 -13.91
N LYS A 320 -6.48 22.91 -12.73
CA LYS A 320 -7.28 24.14 -12.56
C LYS A 320 -8.66 24.05 -13.23
N GLY A 321 -9.20 22.84 -13.34
CA GLY A 321 -10.50 22.56 -13.94
C GLY A 321 -10.57 22.68 -15.47
N VAL A 322 -9.44 22.76 -16.19
CA VAL A 322 -9.44 22.94 -17.66
C VAL A 322 -9.10 21.64 -18.38
N GLY A 323 -9.92 21.27 -19.37
CA GLY A 323 -9.60 20.23 -20.34
C GLY A 323 -9.87 18.79 -19.88
N TRP A 324 -10.68 18.60 -18.83
CA TRP A 324 -11.11 17.28 -18.36
C TRP A 324 -12.63 17.13 -18.37
N THR A 325 -13.11 15.95 -18.72
CA THR A 325 -14.54 15.62 -18.78
C THR A 325 -14.92 14.68 -17.65
N ASP A 326 -15.98 15.01 -16.91
CA ASP A 326 -16.59 14.09 -15.94
C ASP A 326 -17.47 13.08 -16.67
N VAL A 327 -17.07 11.80 -16.68
CA VAL A 327 -17.82 10.69 -17.28
C VAL A 327 -18.43 9.76 -16.23
N SER A 328 -18.56 10.26 -14.99
CA SER A 328 -19.00 9.47 -13.83
C SER A 328 -20.36 8.80 -14.03
N ASP A 329 -21.36 9.55 -14.52
CA ASP A 329 -22.72 9.04 -14.70
C ASP A 329 -22.81 7.98 -15.81
N GLU A 330 -21.96 8.11 -16.83
CA GLU A 330 -21.90 7.15 -17.93
C GLU A 330 -21.34 5.81 -17.45
N VAL A 331 -20.19 5.85 -16.79
CA VAL A 331 -19.52 4.67 -16.23
C VAL A 331 -20.38 4.01 -15.16
N ALA A 332 -20.99 4.80 -14.27
CA ALA A 332 -21.85 4.27 -13.22
C ALA A 332 -23.08 3.55 -13.77
N ARG A 333 -23.66 4.05 -14.87
CA ARG A 333 -24.80 3.41 -15.56
C ARG A 333 -24.40 2.12 -16.22
N GLU A 334 -23.28 2.10 -16.94
CA GLU A 334 -22.81 0.87 -17.58
C GLU A 334 -22.52 -0.24 -16.57
N ILE A 335 -21.86 0.09 -15.46
CA ILE A 335 -21.66 -0.88 -14.36
C ILE A 335 -23.02 -1.31 -13.79
N ALA A 336 -23.98 -0.40 -13.62
CA ALA A 336 -25.33 -0.76 -13.18
C ALA A 336 -25.95 -1.82 -14.08
N ASP A 337 -25.98 -1.56 -15.38
CA ASP A 337 -26.67 -2.35 -16.38
C ASP A 337 -26.06 -3.76 -16.43
N ILE A 338 -24.73 -3.87 -16.43
CA ILE A 338 -23.99 -5.15 -16.39
C ILE A 338 -24.44 -5.97 -15.17
N TRP A 339 -24.41 -5.38 -13.97
CA TRP A 339 -24.73 -6.11 -12.75
C TRP A 339 -26.21 -6.46 -12.63
N GLU A 340 -27.11 -5.60 -13.10
CA GLU A 340 -28.54 -5.85 -13.12
C GLU A 340 -28.92 -6.97 -14.10
N CYS A 341 -28.23 -7.10 -15.24
CA CYS A 341 -28.46 -8.23 -16.15
C CYS A 341 -27.98 -9.56 -15.57
N GLU A 342 -26.83 -9.59 -14.92
CA GLU A 342 -26.27 -10.85 -14.39
C GLU A 342 -27.00 -11.35 -13.14
N TYR A 343 -27.48 -10.44 -12.29
CA TYR A 343 -27.95 -10.78 -10.96
C TYR A 343 -29.36 -10.26 -10.62
N GLY A 344 -30.00 -9.53 -11.54
CA GLY A 344 -31.33 -8.94 -11.38
C GLY A 344 -31.35 -7.56 -10.71
N ALA A 345 -32.44 -6.82 -10.91
CA ALA A 345 -32.59 -5.42 -10.48
C ALA A 345 -32.47 -5.18 -8.96
N HIS A 346 -32.76 -6.20 -8.13
CA HIS A 346 -32.66 -6.10 -6.67
C HIS A 346 -31.23 -6.26 -6.14
N ILE A 347 -30.26 -6.60 -7.01
CA ILE A 347 -28.91 -6.92 -6.58
C ILE A 347 -28.26 -5.75 -5.85
N ARG A 348 -28.50 -4.49 -6.26
CA ARG A 348 -27.92 -3.30 -5.60
C ARG A 348 -28.22 -3.22 -4.10
N ASP A 349 -29.38 -3.69 -3.65
CA ASP A 349 -29.75 -3.71 -2.24
C ASP A 349 -29.17 -4.92 -1.48
N GLU A 350 -29.01 -6.06 -2.17
CA GLU A 350 -28.50 -7.31 -1.61
C GLU A 350 -26.97 -7.48 -1.76
N LEU A 351 -26.32 -6.66 -2.57
CA LEU A 351 -24.90 -6.78 -2.96
C LEU A 351 -23.98 -6.87 -1.75
N TRP A 352 -24.30 -6.16 -0.67
CA TRP A 352 -23.54 -6.22 0.57
C TRP A 352 -23.58 -7.60 1.23
N TYR A 353 -24.76 -8.23 1.26
CA TYR A 353 -24.94 -9.57 1.83
C TYR A 353 -24.16 -10.63 1.03
N TRP A 354 -24.17 -10.53 -0.29
CA TRP A 354 -23.39 -11.41 -1.17
C TRP A 354 -21.88 -11.15 -1.07
N TYR A 355 -21.47 -9.88 -0.98
CA TYR A 355 -20.08 -9.47 -0.81
C TYR A 355 -19.46 -10.00 0.50
N GLN A 356 -20.24 -10.11 1.56
CA GLN A 356 -19.80 -10.70 2.83
C GLN A 356 -19.61 -12.22 2.78
N ARG A 357 -20.29 -12.93 1.86
CA ARG A 357 -20.27 -14.41 1.77
C ARG A 357 -19.27 -14.97 0.76
N ARG A 358 -18.45 -14.13 0.10
CA ARG A 358 -17.40 -14.63 -0.81
C ARG A 358 -16.37 -15.46 -0.03
N PRO A 359 -16.06 -16.71 -0.45
CA PRO A 359 -15.27 -17.67 0.34
C PRO A 359 -13.77 -17.34 0.48
N ASN A 360 -13.25 -16.30 -0.18
CA ASN A 360 -11.82 -15.94 -0.18
C ASN A 360 -11.54 -14.54 0.41
N ARG A 361 -12.12 -14.18 1.56
CA ARG A 361 -11.63 -12.98 2.29
C ARG A 361 -10.31 -13.31 2.97
N GLY A 362 -9.29 -12.50 2.71
CA GLY A 362 -8.14 -12.40 3.60
C GLY A 362 -8.64 -12.00 5.00
N TYR A 363 -8.05 -12.60 6.03
CA TYR A 363 -8.45 -12.51 7.44
C TYR A 363 -8.67 -11.05 7.95
N PHE A 364 -8.09 -10.04 7.27
CA PHE A 364 -8.11 -8.64 7.67
C PHE A 364 -9.37 -7.84 7.28
N ASP A 365 -10.27 -8.39 6.47
CA ASP A 365 -11.51 -7.71 6.06
C ASP A 365 -12.68 -7.91 7.05
N THR A 366 -12.45 -8.57 8.18
CA THR A 366 -13.52 -9.04 9.09
C THR A 366 -13.72 -8.17 10.34
N ILE A 367 -13.16 -6.97 10.42
CA ILE A 367 -13.42 -6.08 11.56
C ILE A 367 -14.57 -5.11 11.21
N PRO A 368 -15.77 -5.23 11.83
CA PRO A 368 -16.80 -4.20 11.80
C PRO A 368 -16.37 -3.00 12.67
N PRO A 369 -17.04 -1.83 12.55
CA PRO A 369 -16.57 -0.54 13.07
C PRO A 369 -16.19 -0.50 14.56
#